data_AF-A0A7X7IRP2-F1
#
_entry.id   AF-A0A7X7IRP2-F1
#
_cell.length_a   1.000
_cell.length_b   1.000
_cell.length_c   1.000
_cell.angle_alpha   90.00
_cell.angle_beta   90.00
_cell.angle_gamma   90.00
#
_symmetry.space_group_name_H-M   'P 1'
#
loop_
_entity.id
_entity.type
_entity.pdbx_description
1 polymer ?
#
loop_
_entity_poly.entity_id
_entity_poly.type
_entity_poly.pdbx_seq_one_letter_code
_entity_poly.pdbx_strand_id
1 'polypeptide(L)'
;MLAAILMVAMVAFLAFSIDLGYIATARTEIHRAVDAAALAGAGSLVDGQAAAEDAAHEVFAANPIGGKALKDRTNDASDVVFETEVGHWNPNSKTFSPSTILPSAIKVSATQRALPLFFGRIFDHQEFQVQAEAIARYLPRDIILTLDFSASMNDDSELRRIQEFGQRERATIESGLLQIYRDLGSPVYGNMQFTPQLITSSNVNTIKETLGLRYRNKNKWVEVPYPYPSGSWDAYISYVRTSSYLNSAGYRNKYGYMTLINYWLEQKPGYNQTPDLWKVSAQPVQAVKDAVTIFMNYIQAVDCEDHVSLVIYNSPSQTALVEHGLTADVDEVADTINQRQAGHYDQMTNIGAGIREARLELDRNARIGAFKMIV
;
A
#
# COMPACT_ATOMS: atom_id res chain seq x y z
N MET A 1 46.96 -26.11 -60.11
CA MET A 1 46.21 -27.11 -59.30
C MET A 1 45.95 -26.60 -57.89
N LEU A 2 46.98 -26.23 -57.11
CA LEU A 2 46.82 -25.69 -55.74
C LEU A 2 45.89 -24.47 -55.66
N ALA A 3 46.05 -23.49 -56.55
CA ALA A 3 45.20 -22.29 -56.59
C ALA A 3 43.71 -22.61 -56.81
N ALA A 4 43.39 -23.61 -57.63
CA ALA A 4 42.01 -24.02 -57.87
C ALA A 4 41.39 -24.68 -56.63
N ILE A 5 42.15 -25.51 -55.91
CA ILE A 5 41.71 -26.14 -54.66
C ILE A 5 41.48 -25.09 -53.57
N LEU A 6 42.39 -24.12 -53.44
CA LEU A 6 42.26 -23.03 -52.47
C LEU A 6 41.07 -22.11 -52.79
N MET A 7 40.78 -21.82 -54.06
CA MET A 7 39.59 -21.06 -54.44
C MET A 7 38.30 -21.76 -54.02
N VAL A 8 38.19 -23.07 -54.23
CA VAL A 8 37.01 -23.84 -53.79
C VAL A 8 36.86 -23.80 -52.27
N ALA A 9 37.97 -23.96 -51.53
CA ALA A 9 37.95 -23.85 -50.07
C ALA A 9 37.52 -22.45 -49.60
N MET A 10 38.03 -21.38 -50.22
CA MET A 10 37.64 -20.01 -49.90
C MET A 10 36.15 -19.74 -50.16
N VAL A 11 35.60 -20.24 -51.27
CA VAL A 11 34.16 -20.13 -51.57
C VAL A 11 33.33 -20.90 -50.55
N ALA A 12 33.78 -22.08 -50.12
CA ALA A 12 33.10 -22.85 -49.07
C ALA A 12 33.08 -22.10 -47.72
N PHE A 13 34.20 -21.48 -47.32
CA PHE A 13 34.24 -20.66 -46.11
C PHE A 13 33.37 -19.39 -46.21
N LEU A 14 33.29 -18.77 -47.40
CA LEU A 14 32.41 -17.63 -47.63
C LEU A 14 30.94 -18.04 -47.50
N ALA A 15 30.55 -19.12 -48.17
CA ALA A 15 29.21 -19.70 -48.09
C ALA A 15 28.80 -20.01 -46.64
N PHE A 16 29.70 -20.67 -45.89
CA PHE A 16 29.51 -20.94 -44.47
C PHE A 16 29.36 -19.66 -43.63
N SER A 17 30.18 -18.64 -43.90
CA SER A 17 30.13 -17.37 -43.17
C SER A 17 28.83 -16.61 -43.41
N ILE A 18 28.28 -16.68 -44.63
CA ILE A 18 26.99 -16.06 -44.98
C ILE A 18 25.84 -16.73 -44.23
N ASP A 19 25.76 -18.07 -44.26
CA ASP A 19 24.72 -18.81 -43.56
C ASP A 19 24.81 -18.62 -42.03
N LEU A 20 26.02 -18.63 -41.47
CA LEU A 20 26.21 -18.38 -40.03
C LEU A 20 25.81 -16.95 -39.64
N GLY A 21 26.15 -15.96 -40.47
CA GLY A 21 25.75 -14.57 -40.27
C GLY A 21 24.22 -14.40 -40.33
N TYR A 22 23.57 -15.10 -41.25
CA TYR A 22 22.10 -15.10 -41.33
C TYR A 22 21.45 -15.76 -40.12
N ILE A 23 21.94 -16.92 -39.67
CA ILE A 23 21.45 -17.59 -38.44
C ILE A 23 21.60 -16.67 -37.22
N ALA A 24 22.75 -16.02 -37.06
CA ALA A 24 23.00 -15.10 -35.96
C ALA A 24 22.06 -13.87 -36.00
N THR A 25 21.76 -13.38 -37.20
CA THR A 25 20.81 -12.29 -37.42
C THR A 25 19.40 -12.71 -37.02
N ALA A 26 18.91 -13.84 -37.55
CA ALA A 26 17.58 -14.37 -37.24
C ALA A 26 17.41 -14.66 -35.73
N ARG A 27 18.46 -15.16 -35.07
CA ARG A 27 18.47 -15.34 -33.61
C ARG A 27 18.31 -14.01 -32.88
N THR A 28 19.03 -12.98 -33.32
CA THR A 28 18.94 -11.64 -32.69
C THR A 28 17.57 -11.01 -32.91
N GLU A 29 16.98 -11.19 -34.09
CA GLU A 29 15.65 -10.70 -34.44
C GLU A 29 14.56 -11.33 -33.57
N ILE A 30 14.58 -12.66 -33.39
CA ILE A 30 13.56 -13.32 -32.55
C ILE A 30 13.69 -12.92 -31.07
N HIS A 31 14.90 -12.74 -30.54
CA HIS A 31 15.08 -12.23 -29.18
C HIS A 31 14.48 -10.83 -29.02
N ARG A 32 14.77 -9.92 -29.95
CA ARG A 32 14.20 -8.56 -29.93
C ARG A 32 12.68 -8.57 -30.03
N ALA A 33 12.12 -9.43 -30.90
CA ALA A 33 10.68 -9.55 -31.08
C ALA A 33 9.99 -10.02 -29.79
N VAL A 34 10.54 -11.04 -29.14
CA VAL A 34 9.98 -11.61 -27.90
C VAL A 34 10.16 -10.66 -26.71
N ASP A 35 11.32 -9.98 -26.58
CA ASP A 35 11.54 -8.97 -25.53
C ASP A 35 10.56 -7.79 -25.65
N ALA A 36 10.37 -7.28 -26.87
CA ALA A 36 9.46 -6.17 -27.14
C ALA A 36 8.00 -6.58 -26.89
N ALA A 37 7.62 -7.79 -27.30
CA ALA A 37 6.29 -8.36 -27.05
C ALA A 37 6.03 -8.54 -25.55
N ALA A 38 7.00 -9.08 -24.80
CA ALA A 38 6.87 -9.23 -23.35
C ALA A 38 6.68 -7.88 -22.67
N LEU A 39 7.48 -6.87 -23.02
CA LEU A 39 7.35 -5.52 -22.44
C LEU A 39 6.00 -4.87 -22.75
N ALA A 40 5.50 -5.01 -23.99
CA ALA A 40 4.19 -4.51 -24.38
C ALA A 40 3.06 -5.22 -23.61
N GLY A 41 3.13 -6.55 -23.49
CA GLY A 41 2.17 -7.31 -22.71
C GLY A 41 2.19 -6.93 -21.24
N ALA A 42 3.37 -6.79 -20.63
CA ALA A 42 3.51 -6.38 -19.24
C ALA A 42 2.92 -5.00 -18.97
N GLY A 43 3.07 -4.06 -19.92
CA GLY A 43 2.48 -2.73 -19.83
C GLY A 43 0.95 -2.72 -19.85
N SER A 44 0.33 -3.68 -20.55
CA SER A 44 -1.13 -3.79 -20.68
C SER A 44 -1.76 -4.79 -19.68
N LEU A 45 -0.99 -5.41 -18.78
CA LEU A 45 -1.51 -6.31 -17.74
C LEU A 45 -2.53 -5.64 -16.81
N VAL A 46 -2.40 -4.32 -16.60
CA VAL A 46 -3.36 -3.53 -15.80
C VAL A 46 -4.76 -3.53 -16.41
N ASP A 47 -4.87 -3.63 -17.73
CA ASP A 47 -6.14 -3.66 -18.46
C ASP A 47 -6.71 -5.09 -18.58
N GLY A 48 -5.99 -6.09 -18.03
CA GLY A 48 -6.39 -7.50 -17.97
C GLY A 48 -5.58 -8.40 -18.91
N GLN A 49 -5.68 -9.72 -18.68
CA GLN A 49 -4.91 -10.73 -19.40
C GLN A 49 -5.09 -10.65 -20.93
N ALA A 50 -6.34 -10.54 -21.42
CA ALA A 50 -6.60 -10.47 -22.85
C ALA A 50 -5.95 -9.24 -23.51
N ALA A 51 -5.93 -8.10 -22.83
CA ALA A 51 -5.29 -6.88 -23.33
C ALA A 51 -3.76 -7.03 -23.37
N ALA A 52 -3.16 -7.69 -22.37
CA ALA A 52 -1.74 -8.03 -22.35
C ALA A 52 -1.34 -8.99 -23.48
N GLU A 53 -2.12 -10.04 -23.71
CA GLU A 53 -1.88 -11.00 -24.79
C GLU A 53 -2.01 -10.33 -26.16
N ASP A 54 -3.03 -9.49 -26.36
CA ASP A 54 -3.24 -8.74 -27.60
C ASP A 54 -2.10 -7.74 -27.87
N ALA A 55 -1.65 -7.00 -26.86
CA ALA A 55 -0.54 -6.06 -26.97
C ALA A 55 0.80 -6.76 -27.26
N ALA A 56 1.06 -7.90 -26.59
CA ALA A 56 2.25 -8.70 -26.85
C ALA A 56 2.25 -9.22 -28.30
N HIS A 57 1.12 -9.72 -28.77
CA HIS A 57 0.96 -10.21 -30.13
C HIS A 57 1.13 -9.09 -31.17
N GLU A 58 0.51 -7.93 -30.98
CA GLU A 58 0.63 -6.79 -31.89
C GLU A 58 2.09 -6.38 -32.09
N VAL A 59 2.85 -6.26 -30.99
CA VAL A 59 4.26 -5.91 -31.05
C VAL A 59 5.09 -7.04 -31.65
N PHE A 60 4.83 -8.31 -31.32
CA PHE A 60 5.52 -9.44 -31.95
C PHE A 60 5.33 -9.44 -33.47
N ALA A 61 4.08 -9.28 -33.94
CA ALA A 61 3.73 -9.24 -35.36
C ALA A 61 4.45 -8.13 -36.14
N ALA A 62 4.74 -7.01 -35.48
CA ALA A 62 5.46 -5.87 -36.06
C ALA A 62 6.98 -6.10 -36.21
N ASN A 63 7.54 -7.16 -35.60
CA ASN A 63 8.97 -7.45 -35.60
C ASN A 63 9.31 -8.66 -36.52
N PRO A 64 9.75 -8.44 -37.77
CA PRO A 64 10.05 -9.53 -38.69
C PRO A 64 11.29 -10.34 -38.27
N ILE A 65 11.29 -11.64 -38.62
CA ILE A 65 12.40 -12.57 -38.36
C ILE A 65 12.83 -13.19 -39.70
N GLY A 66 14.12 -13.11 -40.03
CA GLY A 66 14.66 -13.59 -41.31
C GLY A 66 14.02 -12.91 -42.52
N GLY A 67 13.58 -11.65 -42.37
CA GLY A 67 12.88 -10.90 -43.42
C GLY A 67 11.43 -11.35 -43.70
N LYS A 68 10.88 -12.30 -42.93
CA LYS A 68 9.46 -12.68 -43.00
C LYS A 68 8.64 -11.84 -42.02
N ALA A 69 7.58 -11.19 -42.52
CA ALA A 69 6.60 -10.51 -41.67
C ALA A 69 5.72 -11.55 -40.96
N LEU A 70 5.51 -11.36 -39.66
CA LEU A 70 4.74 -12.26 -38.80
C LEU A 70 3.28 -11.80 -38.84
N LYS A 71 2.53 -12.24 -39.86
CA LYS A 71 1.22 -11.64 -40.19
C LYS A 71 0.00 -12.35 -39.59
N ASP A 72 0.15 -13.45 -38.87
CA ASP A 72 -1.02 -14.23 -38.45
C ASP A 72 -1.11 -14.43 -36.94
N ARG A 73 -2.32 -14.18 -36.42
CA ARG A 73 -2.73 -14.29 -35.01
C ARG A 73 -3.01 -15.73 -34.61
N THR A 74 -2.71 -16.67 -35.49
CA THR A 74 -3.15 -18.06 -35.41
C THR A 74 -1.97 -19.00 -35.38
N ASN A 75 -2.08 -20.01 -34.51
CA ASN A 75 -1.25 -21.22 -34.48
C ASN A 75 -1.25 -22.01 -35.82
N ASP A 76 -1.85 -21.47 -36.89
CA ASP A 76 -1.96 -22.06 -38.23
C ASP A 76 -0.87 -21.60 -39.20
N ALA A 77 -0.05 -20.60 -38.83
CA ALA A 77 1.24 -20.41 -39.51
C ALA A 77 2.17 -21.56 -39.10
N SER A 78 2.27 -22.61 -39.93
CA SER A 78 3.10 -23.81 -39.66
C SER A 78 4.53 -23.50 -39.20
N ASP A 79 5.04 -22.34 -39.61
CA ASP A 79 6.41 -21.91 -39.43
C ASP A 79 6.62 -21.03 -38.19
N VAL A 80 5.58 -20.51 -37.54
CA VAL A 80 5.69 -19.60 -36.38
C VAL A 80 4.81 -20.08 -35.25
N VAL A 81 5.42 -20.39 -34.11
CA VAL A 81 4.72 -20.66 -32.86
C VAL A 81 4.96 -19.49 -31.92
N PHE A 82 3.89 -18.88 -31.43
CA PHE A 82 3.93 -17.79 -30.46
C PHE A 82 3.01 -18.15 -29.29
N GLU A 83 3.57 -18.17 -28.09
CA GLU A 83 2.87 -18.54 -26.88
C GLU A 83 3.08 -17.48 -25.81
N THR A 84 2.00 -17.17 -25.09
CA THR A 84 1.98 -16.25 -23.96
C THR A 84 1.47 -16.96 -22.72
N GLU A 85 2.07 -16.70 -21.58
CA GLU A 85 1.64 -17.22 -20.30
C GLU A 85 1.75 -16.11 -19.25
N VAL A 86 0.70 -15.88 -18.47
CA VAL A 86 0.70 -14.90 -17.38
C VAL A 86 0.96 -15.55 -16.03
N GLY A 87 1.55 -14.80 -15.10
CA GLY A 87 1.88 -15.33 -13.79
C GLY A 87 2.70 -14.37 -12.95
N HIS A 88 3.55 -14.94 -12.10
CA HIS A 88 4.43 -14.21 -11.19
C HIS A 88 5.89 -14.55 -11.47
N TRP A 89 6.74 -13.53 -11.40
CA TRP A 89 8.19 -13.69 -11.49
C TRP A 89 8.81 -13.52 -10.11
N ASN A 90 9.50 -14.55 -9.61
CA ASN A 90 10.26 -14.45 -8.38
C ASN A 90 11.71 -14.03 -8.68
N PRO A 91 12.16 -12.82 -8.29
CA PRO A 91 13.51 -12.32 -8.60
C PRO A 91 14.61 -13.06 -7.82
N ASN A 92 14.29 -13.63 -6.66
CA ASN A 92 15.25 -14.32 -5.79
C ASN A 92 15.58 -15.71 -6.33
N SER A 93 14.55 -16.49 -6.67
CA SER A 93 14.72 -17.83 -7.27
C SER A 93 14.93 -17.78 -8.78
N LYS A 94 14.64 -16.64 -9.43
CA LYS A 94 14.64 -16.46 -10.89
C LYS A 94 13.72 -17.46 -11.59
N THR A 95 12.52 -17.62 -11.04
CA THR A 95 11.52 -18.59 -11.54
C THR A 95 10.21 -17.89 -11.88
N PHE A 96 9.61 -18.31 -13.00
CA PHE A 96 8.26 -17.93 -13.38
C PHE A 96 7.26 -18.98 -12.90
N SER A 97 6.18 -18.53 -12.25
CA SER A 97 5.09 -19.37 -11.76
C SER A 97 3.78 -18.94 -12.45
N PRO A 98 3.19 -19.80 -13.30
CA PRO A 98 1.94 -19.48 -13.99
C PRO A 98 0.78 -19.24 -13.02
N SER A 99 0.01 -18.18 -13.24
CA SER A 99 -1.16 -17.82 -12.44
C SER A 99 -2.02 -16.80 -13.18
N THR A 100 -3.34 -16.98 -13.15
CA THR A 100 -4.31 -15.99 -13.66
C THR A 100 -4.88 -15.11 -12.55
N ILE A 101 -4.50 -15.37 -11.29
CA ILE A 101 -4.92 -14.58 -10.13
C ILE A 101 -3.93 -13.44 -9.96
N LEU A 102 -4.36 -12.21 -10.24
CA LEU A 102 -3.54 -10.99 -10.12
C LEU A 102 -2.13 -11.12 -10.75
N PRO A 103 -2.01 -11.56 -12.02
CA PRO A 103 -0.71 -11.75 -12.64
C PRO A 103 0.07 -10.43 -12.71
N SER A 104 1.36 -10.50 -12.38
CA SER A 104 2.28 -9.35 -12.40
C SER A 104 3.40 -9.47 -13.43
N ALA A 105 3.46 -10.60 -14.12
CA ALA A 105 4.38 -10.88 -15.20
C ALA A 105 3.71 -11.62 -16.36
N ILE A 106 4.27 -11.42 -17.55
CA ILE A 106 3.95 -12.19 -18.76
C ILE A 106 5.23 -12.81 -19.28
N LYS A 107 5.17 -14.11 -19.60
CA LYS A 107 6.18 -14.84 -20.35
C LYS A 107 5.71 -14.93 -21.79
N VAL A 108 6.61 -14.58 -22.71
CA VAL A 108 6.41 -14.72 -24.14
C VAL A 108 7.45 -15.69 -24.66
N SER A 109 7.05 -16.67 -25.44
CA SER A 109 7.95 -17.58 -26.13
C SER A 109 7.58 -17.69 -27.59
N ALA A 110 8.58 -17.70 -28.46
CA ALA A 110 8.38 -17.85 -29.88
C ALA A 110 9.37 -18.84 -30.49
N THR A 111 8.90 -19.56 -31.52
CA THR A 111 9.73 -20.40 -32.38
C THR A 111 9.44 -20.07 -33.83
N GLN A 112 10.48 -19.69 -34.57
CA GLN A 112 10.44 -19.55 -36.03
C GLN A 112 11.13 -20.77 -36.65
N ARG A 113 10.35 -21.58 -37.38
CA ARG A 113 10.80 -22.74 -38.15
C ARG A 113 10.99 -22.36 -39.63
N ALA A 114 11.52 -23.31 -40.39
CA ALA A 114 11.62 -23.26 -41.84
C ALA A 114 12.27 -21.97 -42.39
N LEU A 115 13.31 -21.48 -41.71
CA LEU A 115 14.14 -20.39 -42.25
C LEU A 115 15.14 -20.99 -43.25
N PRO A 116 15.15 -20.53 -44.51
CA PRO A 116 15.99 -21.12 -45.54
C PRO A 116 17.47 -20.83 -45.29
N LEU A 117 18.33 -21.82 -45.52
CA LEU A 117 19.77 -21.61 -45.68
C LEU A 117 20.09 -21.27 -47.14
N PHE A 118 21.07 -20.40 -47.37
CA PHE A 118 21.51 -20.03 -48.72
C PHE A 118 22.37 -21.13 -49.33
N PHE A 119 23.37 -21.63 -48.59
CA PHE A 119 24.36 -22.58 -49.11
C PHE A 119 24.39 -23.93 -48.39
N GLY A 120 23.82 -24.04 -47.19
CA GLY A 120 23.64 -25.29 -46.45
C GLY A 120 22.91 -26.38 -47.24
N ARG A 121 22.11 -25.99 -48.24
CA ARG A 121 21.41 -26.87 -49.18
C ARG A 121 22.35 -27.81 -49.94
N ILE A 122 23.61 -27.40 -50.16
CA ILE A 122 24.64 -28.22 -50.80
C ILE A 122 24.98 -29.46 -49.93
N PHE A 123 24.74 -29.37 -48.62
CA PHE A 123 24.95 -30.41 -47.63
C PHE A 123 23.64 -31.02 -47.12
N ASP A 124 22.55 -30.94 -47.90
CA ASP A 124 21.22 -31.45 -47.54
C ASP A 124 20.58 -30.78 -46.31
N HIS A 125 21.10 -29.62 -45.89
CA HIS A 125 20.51 -28.78 -44.85
C HIS A 125 19.77 -27.61 -45.50
N GLN A 126 18.46 -27.75 -45.68
CA GLN A 126 17.67 -26.75 -46.40
C GLN A 126 17.22 -25.58 -45.52
N GLU A 127 17.00 -25.85 -44.24
CA GLU A 127 16.33 -24.94 -43.32
C GLU A 127 16.91 -25.06 -41.90
N PHE A 128 16.65 -24.04 -41.09
CA PHE A 128 16.90 -24.03 -39.66
C PHE A 128 15.74 -23.42 -38.90
N GLN A 129 15.77 -23.56 -37.57
CA GLN A 129 14.84 -22.91 -36.67
C GLN A 129 15.56 -22.06 -35.64
N VAL A 130 14.88 -21.03 -35.16
CA VAL A 130 15.31 -20.20 -34.02
C VAL A 130 14.16 -20.11 -33.02
N GLN A 131 14.49 -20.03 -31.74
CA GLN A 131 13.53 -19.93 -30.66
C GLN A 131 14.08 -18.98 -29.59
N ALA A 132 13.18 -18.27 -28.92
CA ALA A 132 13.51 -17.39 -27.80
C ALA A 132 12.33 -17.32 -26.82
N GLU A 133 12.64 -16.97 -25.59
CA GLU A 133 11.68 -16.62 -24.55
C GLU A 133 12.12 -15.32 -23.86
N ALA A 134 11.15 -14.56 -23.37
CA ALA A 134 11.36 -13.40 -22.51
C ALA A 134 10.23 -13.30 -21.49
N ILE A 135 10.57 -12.78 -20.32
CA ILE A 135 9.62 -12.50 -19.25
C ILE A 135 9.72 -11.01 -18.94
N ALA A 136 8.57 -10.34 -18.93
CA ALA A 136 8.47 -8.97 -18.48
C ALA A 136 7.45 -8.88 -17.35
N ARG A 137 7.69 -7.94 -16.44
CA ARG A 137 6.87 -7.68 -15.25
C ARG A 137 6.39 -6.24 -15.24
N TYR A 138 5.37 -5.98 -14.42
CA TYR A 138 4.92 -4.63 -14.16
C TYR A 138 6.06 -3.73 -13.66
N LEU A 139 6.00 -2.44 -13.98
CA LEU A 139 6.95 -1.45 -13.47
C LEU A 139 6.77 -1.31 -11.96
N PRO A 140 7.86 -1.45 -11.17
CA PRO A 140 7.78 -1.24 -9.72
C PRO A 140 7.37 0.20 -9.42
N ARG A 141 6.66 0.41 -8.31
CA ARG A 141 6.25 1.74 -7.85
C ARG A 141 7.00 2.14 -6.59
N ASP A 142 7.26 3.43 -6.46
CA ASP A 142 7.69 4.06 -5.22
C ASP A 142 6.59 4.98 -4.74
N ILE A 143 6.00 4.64 -3.59
CA ILE A 143 4.74 5.19 -3.09
C ILE A 143 5.02 5.90 -1.78
N ILE A 144 4.62 7.17 -1.67
CA ILE A 144 4.64 7.88 -0.39
C ILE A 144 3.23 8.00 0.15
N LEU A 145 2.95 7.34 1.26
CA LEU A 145 1.70 7.54 2.01
C LEU A 145 1.85 8.81 2.86
N THR A 146 1.12 9.86 2.53
CA THR A 146 1.16 11.14 3.24
C THR A 146 -0.09 11.25 4.11
N LEU A 147 0.00 10.81 5.37
CA LEU A 147 -1.16 10.55 6.22
C LEU A 147 -1.38 11.61 7.31
N ASP A 148 -2.65 11.89 7.58
CA ASP A 148 -3.07 12.71 8.72
C ASP A 148 -3.13 11.88 9.99
N PHE A 149 -2.44 12.33 11.03
CA PHE A 149 -2.65 11.87 12.40
C PHE A 149 -2.84 13.05 13.35
N SER A 150 -3.30 14.21 12.87
CA SER A 150 -3.69 15.36 13.70
C SER A 150 -4.83 15.00 14.65
N ALA A 151 -5.12 15.88 15.62
CA ALA A 151 -6.14 15.59 16.62
C ALA A 151 -7.53 15.40 16.00
N SER A 152 -7.85 16.12 14.92
CA SER A 152 -9.16 16.01 14.26
C SER A 152 -9.48 14.62 13.71
N MET A 153 -8.49 13.74 13.59
CA MET A 153 -8.66 12.37 13.12
C MET A 153 -9.37 11.44 14.13
N ASN A 154 -9.85 11.95 15.28
CA ASN A 154 -10.79 11.25 16.16
C ASN A 154 -12.15 11.97 16.32
N ASP A 155 -12.35 13.11 15.64
CA ASP A 155 -13.47 14.00 15.91
C ASP A 155 -14.83 13.33 15.67
N ASP A 156 -14.94 12.41 14.70
CA ASP A 156 -16.20 11.77 14.33
C ASP A 156 -16.73 10.84 15.44
N SER A 157 -15.86 10.48 16.39
CA SER A 157 -16.23 9.73 17.59
C SER A 157 -16.65 10.61 18.77
N GLU A 158 -16.52 11.93 18.65
CA GLU A 158 -16.79 12.84 19.75
C GLU A 158 -18.27 13.22 19.88
N LEU A 159 -18.75 13.32 21.11
CA LEU A 159 -20.12 13.73 21.47
C LEU A 159 -20.51 15.08 20.86
N ARG A 160 -19.55 15.97 20.59
CA ARG A 160 -19.83 17.26 19.94
C ARG A 160 -20.44 17.10 18.55
N ARG A 161 -20.12 16.01 17.84
CA ARG A 161 -20.64 15.71 16.50
C ARG A 161 -22.13 15.39 16.49
N ILE A 162 -22.74 15.05 17.63
CA ILE A 162 -24.20 14.90 17.75
C ILE A 162 -24.91 16.21 17.39
N GLN A 163 -24.31 17.36 17.75
CA GLN A 163 -24.88 18.66 17.40
C GLN A 163 -24.74 18.97 15.91
N GLU A 164 -23.61 18.61 15.31
CA GLU A 164 -23.26 18.97 13.93
C GLU A 164 -23.90 18.03 12.89
N PHE A 165 -23.87 16.72 13.12
CA PHE A 165 -24.49 15.72 12.24
C PHE A 165 -25.98 15.48 12.55
N GLY A 166 -26.42 15.88 13.74
CA GLY A 166 -27.81 15.84 14.19
C GLY A 166 -28.16 14.61 15.03
N GLN A 167 -29.33 14.66 15.67
CA GLN A 167 -29.76 13.65 16.66
C GLN A 167 -29.89 12.23 16.11
N ARG A 168 -29.96 12.05 14.78
CA ARG A 168 -30.04 10.75 14.12
C ARG A 168 -28.75 9.94 14.30
N GLU A 169 -27.60 10.62 14.33
CA GLU A 169 -26.28 10.00 14.50
C GLU A 169 -25.89 9.75 15.95
N ARG A 170 -26.74 10.16 16.90
CA ARG A 170 -26.49 9.97 18.34
C ARG A 170 -26.17 8.52 18.69
N ALA A 171 -26.99 7.59 18.21
CA ALA A 171 -26.80 6.16 18.49
C ALA A 171 -25.49 5.64 17.88
N THR A 172 -25.09 6.13 16.71
CA THR A 172 -23.82 5.80 16.05
C THR A 172 -22.64 6.28 16.90
N ILE A 173 -22.66 7.53 17.34
CA ILE A 173 -21.57 8.13 18.15
C ILE A 173 -21.47 7.46 19.52
N GLU A 174 -22.61 7.27 20.21
CA GLU A 174 -22.65 6.61 21.52
C GLU A 174 -22.19 5.15 21.45
N SER A 175 -22.54 4.43 20.36
CA SER A 175 -22.09 3.05 20.15
C SER A 175 -20.61 2.98 19.75
N GLY A 176 -20.10 3.95 18.99
CA GLY A 176 -18.66 4.11 18.72
C GLY A 176 -17.86 4.33 20.00
N LEU A 177 -18.31 5.20 20.90
CA LEU A 177 -17.69 5.40 22.22
C LEU A 177 -17.75 4.13 23.09
N LEU A 178 -18.80 3.31 22.95
CA LEU A 178 -18.88 2.00 23.61
C LEU A 178 -17.87 1.02 23.03
N GLN A 179 -17.64 1.06 21.72
CA GLN A 179 -16.61 0.25 21.09
C GLN A 179 -15.22 0.67 21.58
N ILE A 180 -14.92 1.97 21.62
CA ILE A 180 -13.67 2.50 22.18
C ILE A 180 -13.46 2.05 23.63
N TYR A 181 -14.52 2.07 24.45
CA TYR A 181 -14.46 1.55 25.82
C TYR A 181 -14.06 0.07 25.87
N ARG A 182 -14.59 -0.75 24.95
CA ARG A 182 -14.27 -2.18 24.84
C ARG A 182 -12.85 -2.40 24.33
N ASP A 183 -12.40 -1.62 23.35
CA ASP A 183 -11.04 -1.68 22.78
C ASP A 183 -9.98 -1.38 23.85
N LEU A 184 -10.28 -0.48 24.80
CA LEU A 184 -9.46 -0.21 25.98
C LEU A 184 -9.50 -1.32 27.05
N GLY A 185 -10.19 -2.43 26.80
CA GLY A 185 -10.33 -3.54 27.76
C GLY A 185 -11.39 -3.31 28.83
N SER A 186 -12.34 -2.39 28.62
CA SER A 186 -13.41 -2.06 29.56
C SER A 186 -12.89 -1.71 30.97
N PRO A 187 -12.02 -0.68 31.10
CA PRO A 187 -11.36 -0.36 32.36
C PRO A 187 -12.35 0.00 33.46
N VAL A 188 -11.98 -0.28 34.72
CA VAL A 188 -12.84 -0.01 35.89
C VAL A 188 -12.20 1.04 36.79
N TYR A 189 -12.87 2.17 36.96
CA TYR A 189 -12.50 3.24 37.90
C TYR A 189 -13.65 3.58 38.84
N GLY A 190 -13.45 3.30 40.13
CA GLY A 190 -14.50 3.47 41.13
C GLY A 190 -15.73 2.63 40.79
N ASN A 191 -16.91 3.26 40.87
CA ASN A 191 -18.19 2.63 40.58
C ASN A 191 -18.82 3.17 39.27
N MET A 192 -18.00 3.82 38.44
CA MET A 192 -18.47 4.49 37.22
C MET A 192 -19.13 3.49 36.27
N GLN A 193 -20.21 3.92 35.62
CA GLN A 193 -20.93 3.16 34.61
C GLN A 193 -20.61 3.70 33.22
N PHE A 194 -20.83 2.89 32.17
CA PHE A 194 -20.64 3.37 30.80
C PHE A 194 -21.62 4.50 30.48
N THR A 195 -22.91 4.24 30.69
CA THR A 195 -23.97 5.23 30.53
C THR A 195 -23.80 6.34 31.58
N PRO A 196 -23.63 7.61 31.14
CA PRO A 196 -23.42 8.71 32.07
C PRO A 196 -24.58 8.96 33.02
N GLN A 197 -24.28 9.12 34.31
CA GLN A 197 -25.25 9.43 35.37
C GLN A 197 -25.25 10.93 35.69
N LEU A 198 -26.43 11.52 35.80
CA LEU A 198 -26.56 12.93 36.19
C LEU A 198 -26.20 13.11 37.67
N ILE A 199 -25.20 13.96 37.95
CA ILE A 199 -24.82 14.35 39.31
C ILE A 199 -24.88 15.88 39.39
N THR A 200 -25.83 16.40 40.15
CA THR A 200 -26.13 17.84 40.19
C THR A 200 -25.24 18.64 41.15
N SER A 201 -24.47 17.96 42.02
CA SER A 201 -23.56 18.62 42.95
C SER A 201 -22.50 19.44 42.20
N SER A 202 -22.18 20.63 42.72
CA SER A 202 -21.06 21.46 42.24
C SER A 202 -19.76 21.20 43.02
N ASN A 203 -19.82 20.41 44.09
CA ASN A 203 -18.66 20.05 44.90
C ASN A 203 -17.92 18.86 44.27
N VAL A 204 -16.69 19.10 43.82
CA VAL A 204 -15.86 18.10 43.15
C VAL A 204 -15.63 16.85 44.00
N ASN A 205 -15.45 16.99 45.32
CA ASN A 205 -15.26 15.85 46.22
C ASN A 205 -16.52 15.01 46.33
N THR A 206 -17.70 15.65 46.43
CA THR A 206 -18.99 14.93 46.42
C THR A 206 -19.19 14.17 45.11
N ILE A 207 -18.82 14.76 43.96
CA ILE A 207 -18.89 14.08 42.66
C ILE A 207 -17.93 12.87 42.64
N LYS A 208 -16.67 13.04 43.05
CA LYS A 208 -15.69 11.94 43.14
C LYS A 208 -16.19 10.82 44.05
N GLU A 209 -16.76 11.15 45.21
CA GLU A 209 -17.33 10.18 46.14
C GLU A 209 -18.51 9.43 45.52
N THR A 210 -19.40 10.13 44.83
CA THR A 210 -20.54 9.53 44.11
C THR A 210 -20.06 8.55 43.03
N LEU A 211 -19.00 8.89 42.33
CA LEU A 211 -18.39 8.04 41.29
C LEU A 211 -17.49 6.92 41.84
N GLY A 212 -17.29 6.85 43.16
CA GLY A 212 -16.34 5.92 43.78
C GLY A 212 -14.87 6.22 43.47
N LEU A 213 -14.56 7.41 42.93
CA LEU A 213 -13.20 7.87 42.66
C LEU A 213 -12.51 8.41 43.91
N ARG A 214 -13.25 8.61 44.99
CA ARG A 214 -12.76 9.02 46.30
C ARG A 214 -13.56 8.32 47.39
N TYR A 215 -12.89 7.80 48.42
CA TYR A 215 -13.54 7.10 49.51
C TYR A 215 -12.78 7.26 50.83
N ARG A 216 -13.47 6.97 51.94
CA ARG A 216 -12.85 6.93 53.27
C ARG A 216 -12.26 5.55 53.54
N ASN A 217 -10.98 5.53 53.91
CA ASN A 217 -10.35 4.38 54.53
C ASN A 217 -9.88 4.78 55.93
N LYS A 218 -10.60 4.30 56.96
CA LYS A 218 -10.47 4.77 58.35
C LYS A 218 -10.61 6.31 58.39
N ASN A 219 -9.62 7.01 58.94
CA ASN A 219 -9.64 8.47 59.08
C ASN A 219 -8.99 9.22 57.90
N LYS A 220 -8.60 8.52 56.83
CA LYS A 220 -7.94 9.12 55.66
C LYS A 220 -8.83 9.08 54.42
N TRP A 221 -8.75 10.13 53.61
CA TRP A 221 -9.31 10.13 52.26
C TRP A 221 -8.32 9.43 51.32
N VAL A 222 -8.86 8.57 50.46
CA VAL A 222 -8.11 7.90 49.40
C VAL A 222 -8.79 8.24 48.08
N GLU A 223 -7.99 8.57 47.06
CA GLU A 223 -8.47 8.79 45.70
C GLU A 223 -7.99 7.66 44.78
N VAL A 224 -8.86 7.24 43.86
CA VAL A 224 -8.50 6.31 42.78
C VAL A 224 -7.48 7.00 41.88
N PRO A 225 -6.32 6.38 41.59
CA PRO A 225 -5.34 6.97 40.68
C PRO A 225 -5.94 7.25 39.31
N TYR A 226 -5.59 8.40 38.72
CA TYR A 226 -5.94 8.68 37.33
C TYR A 226 -5.05 7.81 36.40
N PRO A 227 -5.62 7.19 35.34
CA PRO A 227 -4.95 6.10 34.63
C PRO A 227 -3.83 6.53 33.67
N TYR A 228 -3.78 7.79 33.25
CA TYR A 228 -2.88 8.24 32.18
C TYR A 228 -1.91 9.35 32.61
N PRO A 229 -0.80 9.56 31.88
CA PRO A 229 0.22 10.54 32.25
C PRO A 229 -0.26 12.00 32.30
N SER A 230 -1.30 12.36 31.52
CA SER A 230 -1.84 13.72 31.48
C SER A 230 -3.34 13.76 31.76
N GLY A 231 -3.74 14.69 32.63
CA GLY A 231 -5.11 14.85 33.08
C GLY A 231 -5.28 14.53 34.56
N SER A 232 -6.51 14.64 35.04
CA SER A 232 -6.89 14.29 36.40
C SER A 232 -8.40 14.10 36.47
N TRP A 233 -8.88 13.47 37.54
CA TRP A 233 -10.32 13.40 37.82
C TRP A 233 -10.95 14.79 37.96
N ASP A 234 -10.22 15.76 38.52
CA ASP A 234 -10.69 17.15 38.65
C ASP A 234 -10.85 17.82 37.28
N ALA A 235 -9.88 17.61 36.37
CA ALA A 235 -9.95 18.12 35.01
C ALA A 235 -11.11 17.50 34.23
N TYR A 236 -11.30 16.18 34.34
CA TYR A 236 -12.45 15.48 33.75
C TYR A 236 -13.79 16.02 34.30
N ILE A 237 -13.91 16.14 35.62
CA ILE A 237 -15.12 16.67 36.25
C ILE A 237 -15.38 18.12 35.81
N SER A 238 -14.34 18.96 35.78
CA SER A 238 -14.44 20.34 35.29
C SER A 238 -14.92 20.37 33.84
N TYR A 239 -14.36 19.52 32.98
CA TYR A 239 -14.73 19.42 31.57
C TYR A 239 -16.21 19.06 31.38
N VAL A 240 -16.72 18.02 32.05
CA VAL A 240 -18.14 17.62 31.97
C VAL A 240 -19.08 18.72 32.50
N ARG A 241 -18.60 19.53 33.45
CA ARG A 241 -19.35 20.66 34.00
C ARG A 241 -19.31 21.91 33.17
N THR A 242 -18.28 22.14 32.37
CA THR A 242 -18.00 23.45 31.74
C THR A 242 -18.07 23.43 30.22
N SER A 243 -17.75 22.31 29.56
CA SER A 243 -17.78 22.19 28.09
C SER A 243 -19.13 22.57 27.49
N SER A 244 -19.11 23.52 26.55
CA SER A 244 -20.28 23.90 25.75
C SER A 244 -20.68 22.78 24.80
N TYR A 245 -19.71 22.02 24.28
CA TYR A 245 -19.98 20.91 23.37
C TYR A 245 -20.73 19.77 24.07
N LEU A 246 -20.29 19.35 25.25
CA LEU A 246 -21.03 18.35 26.05
C LEU A 246 -22.42 18.85 26.43
N ASN A 247 -22.55 20.14 26.73
CA ASN A 247 -23.83 20.73 27.05
C ASN A 247 -24.81 20.65 25.88
N SER A 248 -24.36 21.04 24.68
CA SER A 248 -25.17 20.95 23.47
C SER A 248 -25.52 19.50 23.10
N ALA A 249 -24.61 18.57 23.38
CA ALA A 249 -24.85 17.14 23.20
C ALA A 249 -25.78 16.53 24.29
N GLY A 250 -26.14 17.29 25.33
CA GLY A 250 -27.05 16.86 26.40
C GLY A 250 -26.40 16.09 27.55
N TYR A 251 -25.07 16.23 27.72
CA TYR A 251 -24.26 15.53 28.73
C TYR A 251 -23.70 16.41 29.84
N ARG A 252 -24.16 17.66 29.96
CA ARG A 252 -23.80 18.53 31.09
C ARG A 252 -24.06 17.82 32.41
N ASN A 253 -23.03 17.77 33.26
CA ASN A 253 -23.09 17.12 34.59
C ASN A 253 -23.47 15.63 34.55
N LYS A 254 -23.33 14.95 33.40
CA LYS A 254 -23.53 13.51 33.28
C LYS A 254 -22.17 12.80 33.20
N TYR A 255 -21.84 12.03 34.22
CA TYR A 255 -20.52 11.43 34.41
C TYR A 255 -20.59 9.91 34.19
N GLY A 256 -19.64 9.37 33.44
CA GLY A 256 -19.60 7.97 33.03
C GLY A 256 -18.44 7.71 32.07
N TYR A 257 -18.17 6.45 31.71
CA TYR A 257 -17.08 6.14 30.79
C TYR A 257 -17.28 6.79 29.42
N MET A 258 -18.52 6.94 28.94
CA MET A 258 -18.78 7.63 27.67
C MET A 258 -18.24 9.07 27.68
N THR A 259 -18.50 9.87 28.73
CA THR A 259 -17.98 11.24 28.80
C THR A 259 -16.51 11.30 29.19
N LEU A 260 -15.98 10.28 29.88
CA LEU A 260 -14.55 10.15 30.18
C LEU A 260 -13.73 9.84 28.92
N ILE A 261 -14.20 8.94 28.07
CA ILE A 261 -13.58 8.65 26.78
C ILE A 261 -13.65 9.88 25.89
N ASN A 262 -14.80 10.55 25.83
CA ASN A 262 -14.91 11.79 25.08
C ASN A 262 -13.93 12.86 25.57
N TYR A 263 -13.68 12.94 26.87
CA TYR A 263 -12.66 13.82 27.43
C TYR A 263 -11.25 13.44 26.94
N TRP A 264 -10.92 12.15 26.84
CA TRP A 264 -9.63 11.72 26.30
C TRP A 264 -9.48 12.08 24.82
N LEU A 265 -10.52 11.87 24.01
CA LEU A 265 -10.49 12.22 22.59
C LEU A 265 -10.34 13.73 22.38
N GLU A 266 -11.18 14.54 23.05
CA GLU A 266 -11.28 15.98 22.79
C GLU A 266 -10.18 16.80 23.48
N GLN A 267 -9.74 16.37 24.67
CA GLN A 267 -8.86 17.18 25.53
C GLN A 267 -7.48 16.55 25.73
N LYS A 268 -7.33 15.24 25.48
CA LYS A 268 -6.09 14.49 25.72
C LYS A 268 -5.73 13.51 24.58
N PRO A 269 -5.84 13.89 23.28
CA PRO A 269 -5.62 12.97 22.17
C PRO A 269 -4.15 12.56 22.02
N GLY A 270 -3.20 13.35 22.53
CA GLY A 270 -1.77 13.11 22.29
C GLY A 270 -1.25 11.80 22.89
N TYR A 271 -0.28 11.17 22.23
CA TYR A 271 0.32 9.91 22.72
C TYR A 271 0.97 10.09 24.11
N ASN A 272 1.65 11.22 24.32
CA ASN A 272 2.21 11.58 25.61
C ASN A 272 1.16 11.92 26.69
N GLN A 273 -0.12 12.05 26.31
CA GLN A 273 -1.23 12.34 27.21
C GLN A 273 -2.03 11.07 27.53
N THR A 274 -2.40 10.31 26.50
CA THR A 274 -3.21 9.08 26.56
C THR A 274 -2.62 8.04 25.59
N PRO A 275 -1.60 7.27 26.01
CA PRO A 275 -0.81 6.40 25.11
C PRO A 275 -1.53 5.15 24.60
N ASP A 276 -2.78 4.92 24.99
CA ASP A 276 -3.58 3.75 24.60
C ASP A 276 -4.58 4.04 23.47
N LEU A 277 -4.73 5.29 23.01
CA LEU A 277 -5.71 5.62 21.97
C LEU A 277 -5.35 5.08 20.58
N TRP A 278 -4.14 4.57 20.35
CA TRP A 278 -3.83 3.87 19.10
C TRP A 278 -4.56 2.53 18.98
N LYS A 279 -4.99 1.94 20.11
CA LYS A 279 -5.69 0.65 20.20
C LYS A 279 -7.17 0.74 19.85
N VAL A 280 -7.72 1.96 19.81
CA VAL A 280 -9.16 2.17 19.79
C VAL A 280 -9.66 2.51 18.40
N SER A 281 -10.90 2.12 18.12
CA SER A 281 -11.59 2.34 16.85
C SER A 281 -12.12 3.77 16.68
N ALA A 282 -11.30 4.78 17.03
CA ALA A 282 -11.67 6.18 16.87
C ALA A 282 -11.72 6.57 15.38
N GLN A 283 -12.69 7.39 15.01
CA GLN A 283 -12.97 7.77 13.63
C GLN A 283 -12.63 9.24 13.38
N PRO A 284 -12.07 9.60 12.21
CA PRO A 284 -11.83 8.74 11.03
C PRO A 284 -10.48 7.98 11.01
N VAL A 285 -9.61 8.08 12.02
CA VAL A 285 -8.27 7.44 11.99
C VAL A 285 -8.33 5.93 11.79
N GLN A 286 -9.32 5.25 12.36
CA GLN A 286 -9.51 3.81 12.14
C GLN A 286 -9.83 3.50 10.68
N ALA A 287 -10.69 4.28 10.02
CA ALA A 287 -10.99 4.08 8.60
C ALA A 287 -9.74 4.25 7.71
N VAL A 288 -8.84 5.19 8.05
CA VAL A 288 -7.55 5.33 7.36
C VAL A 288 -6.67 4.10 7.57
N LYS A 289 -6.57 3.59 8.81
CA LYS A 289 -5.82 2.37 9.12
C LYS A 289 -6.34 1.16 8.36
N ASP A 290 -7.66 1.00 8.29
CA ASP A 290 -8.31 -0.09 7.55
C ASP A 290 -8.01 0.01 6.05
N ALA A 291 -8.14 1.22 5.47
CA ALA A 291 -7.86 1.46 4.06
C ALA A 291 -6.38 1.20 3.70
N VAL A 292 -5.45 1.65 4.54
CA VAL A 292 -4.02 1.38 4.38
C VAL A 292 -3.75 -0.12 4.47
N THR A 293 -4.34 -0.83 5.43
CA THR A 293 -4.16 -2.28 5.57
C THR A 293 -4.61 -3.01 4.31
N ILE A 294 -5.78 -2.65 3.75
CA ILE A 294 -6.26 -3.21 2.47
C ILE A 294 -5.29 -2.89 1.32
N PHE A 295 -4.80 -1.66 1.27
CA PHE A 295 -3.85 -1.22 0.25
C PHE A 295 -2.52 -2.00 0.30
N MET A 296 -1.94 -2.18 1.49
CA MET A 296 -0.69 -2.93 1.66
C MET A 296 -0.87 -4.41 1.30
N ASN A 297 -1.98 -5.03 1.71
CA ASN A 297 -2.31 -6.40 1.33
C ASN A 297 -2.40 -6.56 -0.21
N TYR A 298 -2.95 -5.56 -0.90
CA TYR A 298 -3.01 -5.58 -2.36
C TYR A 298 -1.63 -5.46 -2.99
N ILE A 299 -0.78 -4.53 -2.50
CA ILE A 299 0.61 -4.40 -2.98
C ILE A 299 1.37 -5.72 -2.86
N GLN A 300 1.28 -6.38 -1.71
CA GLN A 300 1.94 -7.66 -1.48
C GLN A 300 1.38 -8.77 -2.37
N ALA A 301 0.07 -8.80 -2.59
CA ALA A 301 -0.57 -9.83 -3.41
C ALA A 301 -0.17 -9.73 -4.90
N VAL A 302 0.01 -8.51 -5.42
CA VAL A 302 0.43 -8.32 -6.81
C VAL A 302 1.95 -8.53 -6.96
N ASP A 303 2.74 -8.27 -5.90
CA ASP A 303 4.19 -8.49 -5.85
C ASP A 303 4.95 -7.75 -6.98
N CYS A 304 4.66 -6.46 -7.13
CA CYS A 304 5.32 -5.60 -8.11
C CYS A 304 6.67 -5.03 -7.64
N GLU A 305 7.27 -5.56 -6.55
CA GLU A 305 8.46 -4.96 -5.90
C GLU A 305 8.24 -3.47 -5.58
N ASP A 306 7.02 -3.11 -5.15
CA ASP A 306 6.73 -1.74 -4.76
C ASP A 306 7.46 -1.40 -3.46
N HIS A 307 7.93 -0.16 -3.37
CA HIS A 307 8.42 0.39 -2.11
C HIS A 307 7.41 1.40 -1.59
N VAL A 308 7.17 1.38 -0.28
CA VAL A 308 6.28 2.32 0.38
C VAL A 308 7.03 3.09 1.45
N SER A 309 6.76 4.39 1.55
CA SER A 309 7.22 5.29 2.61
C SER A 309 6.03 5.86 3.36
N LEU A 310 6.23 6.21 4.62
CA LEU A 310 5.26 6.91 5.45
C LEU A 310 5.75 8.30 5.79
N VAL A 311 4.96 9.30 5.39
CA VAL A 311 5.08 10.68 5.80
C VAL A 311 3.88 11.07 6.64
N ILE A 312 4.11 11.48 7.88
CA ILE A 312 3.09 12.00 8.77
C ILE A 312 3.23 13.51 8.88
N TYR A 313 2.16 14.25 8.63
CA TYR A 313 2.21 15.71 8.53
C TYR A 313 1.73 16.48 9.75
N ASN A 314 1.65 15.80 10.89
CA ASN A 314 1.64 16.40 12.22
C ASN A 314 2.90 15.93 12.96
N SER A 315 3.78 16.86 13.32
CA SER A 315 5.03 16.59 14.02
C SER A 315 5.23 17.60 15.15
N PRO A 316 6.10 17.33 16.14
CA PRO A 316 6.27 18.25 17.28
C PRO A 316 6.79 19.63 16.86
N SER A 317 7.46 19.74 15.71
CA SER A 317 7.91 20.98 15.09
C SER A 317 6.87 21.67 14.20
N GLN A 318 5.63 21.18 14.18
CA GLN A 318 4.53 21.64 13.31
C GLN A 318 4.89 21.58 11.81
N THR A 319 5.73 20.63 11.43
CA THR A 319 6.09 20.28 10.05
C THR A 319 5.58 18.87 9.72
N ALA A 320 6.25 18.14 8.82
CA ALA A 320 6.03 16.71 8.62
C ALA A 320 7.25 15.89 9.05
N LEU A 321 7.05 14.60 9.23
CA LEU A 321 8.02 13.59 9.60
C LEU A 321 7.99 12.48 8.55
N VAL A 322 9.14 12.17 7.94
CA VAL A 322 9.33 10.89 7.24
C VAL A 322 9.58 9.86 8.31
N GLU A 323 8.56 9.07 8.62
CA GLU A 323 8.64 8.08 9.68
C GLU A 323 9.21 6.76 9.18
N HIS A 324 8.89 6.42 7.93
CA HIS A 324 9.53 5.35 7.18
C HIS A 324 10.01 5.88 5.84
N GLY A 325 11.28 5.64 5.51
CA GLY A 325 11.78 5.84 4.15
C GLY A 325 11.20 4.79 3.19
N LEU A 326 11.42 4.97 1.89
CA LEU A 326 10.99 3.99 0.88
C LEU A 326 11.58 2.60 1.17
N THR A 327 10.72 1.63 1.49
CA THR A 327 11.10 0.25 1.82
C THR A 327 10.19 -0.77 1.13
N ALA A 328 10.75 -1.95 0.82
CA ALA A 328 9.98 -3.12 0.38
C ALA A 328 9.25 -3.82 1.54
N ASP A 329 9.64 -3.53 2.79
CA ASP A 329 8.97 -4.05 4.00
C ASP A 329 7.72 -3.22 4.29
N VAL A 330 6.67 -3.45 3.51
CA VAL A 330 5.41 -2.72 3.65
C VAL A 330 4.61 -3.13 4.89
N ASP A 331 4.93 -4.29 5.48
CA ASP A 331 4.35 -4.75 6.75
C ASP A 331 4.82 -3.86 7.91
N GLU A 332 6.12 -3.55 7.98
CA GLU A 332 6.66 -2.65 9.02
C GLU A 332 6.00 -1.25 8.95
N VAL A 333 5.75 -0.76 7.73
CA VAL A 333 5.04 0.51 7.51
C VAL A 333 3.59 0.41 7.99
N ALA A 334 2.88 -0.67 7.65
CA ALA A 334 1.50 -0.91 8.08
C ALA A 334 1.38 -1.03 9.60
N ASP A 335 2.26 -1.79 10.23
CA ASP A 335 2.32 -1.97 11.69
C ASP A 335 2.53 -0.63 12.41
N THR A 336 3.41 0.20 11.86
CA THR A 336 3.65 1.55 12.39
C THR A 336 2.39 2.39 12.35
N ILE A 337 1.71 2.46 11.20
CA ILE A 337 0.46 3.22 11.01
C ILE A 337 -0.61 2.72 12.00
N ASN A 338 -0.74 1.40 12.16
CA ASN A 338 -1.70 0.80 13.10
C ASN A 338 -1.41 1.16 14.57
N GLN A 339 -0.16 1.46 14.91
CA GLN A 339 0.26 1.92 16.24
C GLN A 339 0.26 3.45 16.40
N ARG A 340 -0.23 4.22 15.42
CA ARG A 340 -0.43 5.68 15.56
C ARG A 340 -1.85 6.00 16.00
N GLN A 341 -2.05 7.17 16.59
CA GLN A 341 -3.34 7.64 17.08
C GLN A 341 -3.60 9.07 16.59
N ALA A 342 -4.85 9.52 16.62
CA ALA A 342 -5.14 10.93 16.39
C ALA A 342 -4.38 11.79 17.41
N GLY A 343 -3.72 12.85 16.94
CA GLY A 343 -2.82 13.69 17.72
C GLY A 343 -1.50 13.04 18.13
N HIS A 344 -1.05 11.94 17.50
CA HIS A 344 0.09 11.13 18.01
C HIS A 344 1.31 11.97 18.39
N TYR A 345 1.78 12.83 17.48
CA TYR A 345 2.94 13.70 17.69
C TYR A 345 2.57 15.14 18.02
N ASP A 346 1.57 15.67 17.31
CA ASP A 346 1.06 17.01 17.49
C ASP A 346 -0.42 17.05 17.08
N GLN A 347 -1.15 18.05 17.57
CA GLN A 347 -2.58 18.20 17.34
C GLN A 347 -2.91 18.92 16.03
N MET A 348 -1.98 19.66 15.44
CA MET A 348 -2.23 20.52 14.29
C MET A 348 -2.01 19.80 12.95
N THR A 349 -2.77 20.25 11.94
CA THR A 349 -2.71 19.73 10.58
C THR A 349 -1.78 20.60 9.72
N ASN A 350 -0.75 20.03 9.09
CA ASN A 350 0.10 20.75 8.14
C ASN A 350 0.34 19.97 6.83
N ILE A 351 -0.73 19.78 6.06
CA ILE A 351 -0.69 19.07 4.78
C ILE A 351 0.37 19.62 3.81
N GLY A 352 0.61 20.94 3.81
CA GLY A 352 1.62 21.56 2.96
C GLY A 352 3.04 21.10 3.27
N ALA A 353 3.36 20.89 4.55
CA ALA A 353 4.63 20.29 4.95
C ALA A 353 4.68 18.80 4.57
N GLY A 354 3.57 18.07 4.71
CA GLY A 354 3.46 16.66 4.30
C GLY A 354 3.82 16.44 2.84
N ILE A 355 3.13 17.15 1.94
CA ILE A 355 3.37 17.05 0.50
C ILE A 355 4.81 17.48 0.13
N ARG A 356 5.36 18.48 0.82
CA ARG A 356 6.75 18.90 0.62
C ARG A 356 7.74 17.78 0.98
N GLU A 357 7.62 17.19 2.16
CA GLU A 357 8.54 16.12 2.58
C GLU A 357 8.35 14.85 1.74
N ALA A 358 7.12 14.51 1.35
CA ALA A 358 6.85 13.41 0.44
C ALA A 358 7.55 13.58 -0.92
N ARG A 359 7.50 14.79 -1.49
CA ARG A 359 8.23 15.10 -2.72
C ARG A 359 9.75 15.01 -2.51
N LEU A 360 10.26 15.53 -1.40
CA LEU A 360 11.69 15.46 -1.09
C LEU A 360 12.18 14.02 -0.91
N GLU A 361 11.36 13.14 -0.34
CA GLU A 361 11.65 11.71 -0.21
C GLU A 361 11.76 11.04 -1.59
N LEU A 362 10.81 11.31 -2.51
CA LEU A 362 10.89 10.82 -3.89
C LEU A 362 12.07 11.39 -4.67
N ASP A 363 12.42 12.67 -4.46
CA ASP A 363 13.54 13.31 -5.14
C ASP A 363 14.89 12.71 -4.69
N ARG A 364 15.00 12.27 -3.43
CA ARG A 364 16.24 11.75 -2.84
C ARG A 364 16.40 10.25 -2.98
N ASN A 365 15.33 9.49 -2.79
CA ASN A 365 15.42 8.06 -2.49
C ASN A 365 14.66 7.16 -3.49
N ALA A 366 13.84 7.72 -4.39
CA ALA A 366 13.12 6.90 -5.37
C ALA A 366 14.06 6.27 -6.39
N ARG A 367 13.78 5.01 -6.74
CA ARG A 367 14.49 4.17 -7.69
C ARG A 367 14.35 4.72 -9.11
N ILE A 368 15.42 4.58 -9.90
CA ILE A 368 15.43 4.93 -11.31
C ILE A 368 14.51 3.95 -12.06
N GLY A 369 13.57 4.47 -12.83
CA GLY A 369 12.63 3.67 -13.63
C GLY A 369 11.38 3.19 -12.88
N ALA A 370 11.27 3.41 -11.57
CA ALA A 370 10.05 3.16 -10.83
C ALA A 370 9.00 4.26 -11.11
N PHE A 371 7.72 3.88 -11.13
CA PHE A 371 6.63 4.84 -11.16
C PHE A 371 6.50 5.51 -9.79
N LYS A 372 6.57 6.83 -9.74
CA LYS A 372 6.59 7.60 -8.48
C LYS A 372 5.20 8.15 -8.19
N MET A 373 4.70 7.93 -6.98
CA MET A 373 3.39 8.45 -6.57
C MET A 373 3.38 8.90 -5.11
N ILE A 374 2.53 9.89 -4.83
CA ILE A 374 2.19 10.36 -3.50
C ILE A 374 0.70 10.13 -3.33
N VAL A 375 0.31 9.50 -2.23
CA VAL A 375 -1.08 9.22 -1.84
C VAL A 375 -1.44 10.04 -0.62
#